data_AF-A0A1V5NJT1-F1
#
_entry.id   AF-A0A1V5NJT1-F1
#
_cell.length_a   1.000
_cell.length_b   1.000
_cell.length_c   1.000
_cell.angle_alpha   90.00
_cell.angle_beta   90.00
_cell.angle_gamma   90.00
#
_symmetry.space_group_name_H-M   'P 1'
#
loop_
_entity.id
_entity.type
_entity.pdbx_description
1 polymer ?
#
loop_
_entity_poly.entity_id
_entity_poly.type
_entity_poly.pdbx_seq_one_letter_code
_entity_poly.pdbx_strand_id
1 'polypeptide(L)'
;MLGSVSRLMPDITLKEHQAMAGKLRDLLAAYKKTEDLINIGAYVSGSNPRVDEAIAVYPRIVDFLRQDLYEYTEYSQTLELLKSIAGKGVTGNSQV
;
A
#
# COMPACT_ATOMS: atom_id res chain seq x y z
N MET A 1 0.40 -8.73 -7.17
CA MET A 1 1.24 -7.79 -6.38
C MET A 1 1.95 -8.49 -5.22
N LEU A 2 1.24 -9.11 -4.27
CA LEU A 2 1.86 -9.76 -3.10
C LEU A 2 2.87 -10.88 -3.46
N GLY A 3 2.66 -11.60 -4.56
CA GLY A 3 3.59 -12.63 -5.06
C GLY A 3 4.82 -12.12 -5.83
N SER A 4 5.01 -10.80 -5.97
CA SER A 4 6.17 -10.21 -6.65
C SER A 4 7.02 -9.42 -5.66
N VAL A 5 8.36 -9.55 -5.77
CA VAL A 5 9.35 -8.83 -4.97
C VAL A 5 10.58 -8.51 -5.82
N SER A 6 11.10 -7.28 -5.70
CA SER A 6 12.35 -6.89 -6.33
C SER A 6 13.52 -7.08 -5.36
N ARG A 7 14.48 -7.92 -5.73
CA ARG A 7 15.69 -8.18 -4.92
C ARG A 7 16.66 -7.00 -4.88
N LEU A 8 16.59 -6.10 -5.84
CA LEU A 8 17.46 -4.90 -5.91
C LEU A 8 16.88 -3.71 -5.16
N MET A 9 15.61 -3.75 -4.77
CA MET A 9 14.94 -2.64 -4.10
C MET A 9 15.69 -2.10 -2.86
N PRO A 10 16.29 -2.94 -1.99
CA PRO A 10 17.07 -2.46 -0.85
C PRO A 10 18.28 -1.61 -1.25
N ASP A 11 18.87 -1.89 -2.41
CA ASP A 11 20.14 -1.31 -2.84
C ASP A 11 19.95 -0.02 -3.65
N ILE A 12 18.77 0.17 -4.27
CA ILE A 12 18.50 1.28 -5.20
C ILE A 12 17.43 2.27 -4.72
N THR A 13 16.85 2.09 -3.54
CA THR A 13 15.78 2.95 -3.03
C THR A 13 16.03 3.44 -1.61
N LEU A 14 15.51 4.64 -1.28
CA LEU A 14 15.59 5.19 0.07
C LEU A 14 14.79 4.33 1.06
N LYS A 15 15.23 4.27 2.32
CA LYS A 15 14.51 3.56 3.40
C LYS A 15 13.05 4.00 3.55
N GLU A 16 12.77 5.27 3.33
CA GLU A 16 11.40 5.81 3.36
C GLU A 16 10.54 5.20 2.25
N HIS A 17 11.07 5.04 1.04
CA HIS A 17 10.36 4.42 -0.09
C HIS A 17 10.03 2.95 0.23
N GLN A 18 10.99 2.24 0.81
CA GLN A 18 10.83 0.85 1.24
C GLN A 18 9.74 0.72 2.30
N ALA A 19 9.74 1.61 3.31
CA ALA A 19 8.74 1.59 4.37
C ALA A 19 7.33 1.93 3.85
N MET A 20 7.20 2.90 2.94
CA MET A 20 5.92 3.22 2.31
C MET A 20 5.40 2.06 1.44
N ALA A 21 6.27 1.44 0.65
CA ALA A 21 5.92 0.25 -0.14
C ALA A 21 5.54 -0.95 0.74
N GLY A 22 6.24 -1.16 1.85
CA GLY A 22 5.91 -2.17 2.86
C GLY A 22 4.53 -1.94 3.45
N LYS A 23 4.21 -0.72 3.89
CA LYS A 23 2.90 -0.38 4.42
C LYS A 23 1.77 -0.61 3.41
N LEU A 24 1.97 -0.20 2.15
CA LEU A 24 0.97 -0.45 1.09
C LEU A 24 0.72 -1.96 0.92
N ARG A 25 1.77 -2.78 0.89
CA ARG A 25 1.66 -4.25 0.80
C ARG A 25 0.94 -4.83 2.01
N ASP A 26 1.21 -4.32 3.20
CA ASP A 26 0.58 -4.74 4.45
C ASP A 26 -0.92 -4.46 4.50
N LEU A 27 -1.35 -3.29 3.99
CA LEU A 27 -2.76 -2.95 3.85
C LEU A 27 -3.44 -3.83 2.79
N LEU A 28 -2.78 -4.02 1.63
CA LEU A 28 -3.30 -4.90 0.59
C LEU A 28 -3.46 -6.35 1.08
N ALA A 29 -2.49 -6.86 1.85
CA ALA A 29 -2.56 -8.19 2.44
C ALA A 29 -3.67 -8.31 3.49
N ALA A 30 -3.85 -7.28 4.33
CA ALA A 30 -4.93 -7.24 5.31
C ALA A 30 -6.30 -7.29 4.62
N TYR A 31 -6.52 -6.47 3.59
CA TYR A 31 -7.75 -6.50 2.79
C TYR A 31 -7.97 -7.87 2.15
N LYS A 32 -6.96 -8.43 1.47
CA LYS A 32 -7.07 -9.72 0.78
C LYS A 32 -7.40 -10.88 1.72
N LYS A 33 -6.92 -10.85 2.97
CA LYS A 33 -7.25 -11.88 3.97
C LYS A 33 -8.71 -11.82 4.42
N THR A 34 -9.35 -10.66 4.35
CA THR A 34 -10.73 -10.44 4.80
C THR A 34 -11.72 -10.26 3.65
N GLU A 35 -11.24 -10.25 2.40
CA GLU A 35 -12.04 -10.05 1.19
C GLU A 35 -13.23 -11.00 1.12
N ASP A 36 -13.03 -12.28 1.45
CA ASP A 36 -14.11 -13.27 1.47
C ASP A 36 -15.20 -12.92 2.50
N LEU A 37 -14.81 -12.50 3.70
CA LEU A 37 -15.75 -12.10 4.77
C LEU A 37 -16.52 -10.83 4.41
N ILE A 38 -15.85 -9.88 3.74
CA ILE A 38 -16.47 -8.65 3.25
C ILE A 38 -17.50 -8.98 2.16
N ASN A 39 -17.13 -9.84 1.20
CA ASN A 39 -17.98 -10.19 0.06
C ASN A 39 -19.26 -10.93 0.47
N ILE A 40 -19.21 -11.77 1.51
CA ILE A 40 -20.40 -12.45 2.04
C ILE A 40 -21.19 -11.59 3.06
N GLY A 41 -20.74 -10.35 3.33
CA GLY A 41 -21.38 -9.44 4.28
C GLY A 41 -21.20 -9.81 5.76
N ALA A 42 -20.23 -10.69 6.09
CA ALA A 42 -19.97 -11.15 7.45
C ALA A 42 -18.95 -10.29 8.20
N TYR A 43 -18.29 -9.33 7.53
CA TYR A 43 -17.34 -8.42 8.18
C TYR A 43 -18.07 -7.26 8.88
N VAL A 44 -17.70 -7.01 10.15
CA VAL A 44 -18.24 -5.90 10.95
C VAL A 44 -17.17 -4.81 11.10
N SER A 45 -17.48 -3.60 10.66
CA SER A 45 -16.61 -2.43 10.84
C SER A 45 -16.35 -2.17 12.33
N GLY A 46 -15.11 -1.81 12.67
CA GLY A 46 -14.67 -1.60 14.05
C GLY A 46 -14.18 -2.86 14.75
N SER A 47 -14.33 -4.04 14.14
CA SER A 47 -13.79 -5.30 14.68
C SER A 47 -12.27 -5.36 14.61
N ASN A 48 -11.67 -4.75 13.59
CA ASN A 48 -10.22 -4.69 13.43
C ASN A 48 -9.81 -3.36 12.76
N PRO A 49 -9.20 -2.42 13.51
CA PRO A 49 -8.79 -1.12 12.98
C PRO A 49 -7.89 -1.20 11.75
N ARG A 50 -7.04 -2.24 11.65
CA ARG A 50 -6.15 -2.44 10.50
C ARG A 50 -6.92 -2.89 9.26
N VAL A 51 -7.94 -3.72 9.42
CA VAL A 51 -8.79 -4.16 8.30
C VAL A 51 -9.68 -3.00 7.87
N ASP A 52 -10.19 -2.21 8.81
CA ASP A 52 -10.95 -1.00 8.50
C ASP A 52 -10.10 0.02 7.72
N GLU A 53 -8.86 0.26 8.12
CA GLU A 53 -7.90 1.08 7.36
C GLU A 53 -7.67 0.48 5.96
N ALA A 54 -7.46 -0.84 5.88
CA ALA A 54 -7.25 -1.52 4.61
C ALA A 54 -8.47 -1.40 3.68
N ILE A 55 -9.69 -1.56 4.18
CA ILE A 55 -10.94 -1.38 3.41
C ILE A 55 -11.06 0.05 2.91
N ALA A 56 -10.81 1.04 3.78
CA ALA A 56 -10.90 2.45 3.40
C ALA A 56 -9.87 2.85 2.33
N VAL A 57 -8.67 2.27 2.38
CA VAL A 57 -7.55 2.62 1.49
C VAL A 57 -7.49 1.74 0.23
N TYR A 58 -8.14 0.57 0.23
CA TYR A 58 -8.08 -0.40 -0.86
C TYR A 58 -8.41 0.18 -2.25
N PRO A 59 -9.47 1.00 -2.45
CA PRO A 59 -9.74 1.60 -3.76
C PRO A 59 -8.54 2.39 -4.30
N ARG A 60 -7.89 3.20 -3.45
CA ARG A 60 -6.72 3.99 -3.82
C ARG A 60 -5.50 3.13 -4.16
N ILE A 61 -5.34 1.98 -3.47
CA ILE A 61 -4.29 1.00 -3.80
C ILE A 61 -4.55 0.40 -5.18
N VAL A 62 -5.80 0.02 -5.47
CA VAL A 62 -6.17 -0.54 -6.77
C VAL A 62 -5.91 0.47 -7.89
N ASP A 63 -6.32 1.72 -7.70
CA ASP A 63 -6.10 2.78 -8.68
C ASP A 63 -4.60 3.05 -8.90
N PHE A 64 -3.80 3.07 -7.84
CA PHE A 64 -2.34 3.23 -7.95
C PHE A 64 -1.63 2.07 -8.67
N LEU A 65 -2.16 0.85 -8.55
CA LEU A 65 -1.61 -0.33 -9.20
C LEU A 65 -2.09 -0.51 -10.65
N ARG A 66 -3.11 0.23 -11.05
CA ARG A 66 -3.63 0.24 -12.42
C ARG A 66 -2.97 1.38 -13.18
N GLN A 67 -2.52 1.08 -14.39
CA GLN A 67 -1.91 2.04 -15.28
C GLN A 67 -2.36 1.71 -16.70
N ASP A 68 -2.82 2.71 -17.45
CA ASP A 68 -3.20 2.53 -18.85
C ASP A 68 -1.98 2.35 -19.75
N LEU A 69 -2.19 1.77 -20.94
CA LEU A 69 -1.10 1.40 -21.86
C LEU A 69 -0.20 2.58 -22.28
N TYR A 70 -0.79 3.78 -22.37
CA TYR A 70 -0.10 5.01 -22.78
C TYR A 70 0.07 6.00 -21.62
N GLU A 71 -0.26 5.58 -20.40
CA GLU A 71 -0.07 6.39 -19.21
C GLU A 71 1.39 6.34 -18.78
N TYR A 72 1.95 7.51 -18.51
CA TYR A 72 3.30 7.66 -18.00
C TYR A 72 3.26 8.46 -16.71
N THR A 73 3.97 7.95 -15.70
CA THR A 73 4.07 8.58 -14.39
C THR A 73 5.54 8.74 -14.07
N GLU A 74 5.95 9.97 -13.78
CA GLU A 74 7.32 10.25 -13.35
C GLU A 74 7.63 9.56 -12.02
N TYR A 75 8.91 9.32 -11.76
CA TYR A 75 9.34 8.67 -10.52
C TYR A 75 8.91 9.48 -9.27
N SER A 76 9.10 10.81 -9.30
CA SER A 76 8.70 11.72 -8.22
C SER A 76 7.20 11.67 -7.97
N GLN A 77 6.39 11.69 -9.03
CA GLN A 77 4.93 11.60 -8.94
C GLN A 77 4.49 10.24 -8.36
N THR A 78 5.12 9.16 -8.78
CA THR A 78 4.86 7.81 -8.25
C THR A 78 5.12 7.75 -6.75
N LEU A 79 6.19 8.39 -6.27
CA LEU A 79 6.52 8.47 -4.85
C LEU A 79 5.51 9.30 -4.06
N GLU A 80 5.04 10.41 -4.62
CA GLU A 80 4.00 11.24 -3.99
C GLU A 80 2.68 10.46 -3.86
N LEU A 81 2.29 9.75 -4.92
CA LEU A 81 1.13 8.87 -4.90
C LEU A 81 1.28 7.77 -3.85
N LEU A 82 2.42 7.08 -3.82
CA LEU A 82 2.72 6.06 -2.82
C LEU A 82 2.65 6.62 -1.38
N LYS A 83 3.22 7.80 -1.15
CA LYS A 83 3.19 8.50 0.15
C LYS A 83 1.77 8.85 0.56
N SER A 84 0.94 9.28 -0.39
CA SER A 84 -0.47 9.61 -0.13
C SER A 84 -1.29 8.41 0.34
N ILE A 85 -0.91 7.19 -0.06
CA ILE A 85 -1.58 5.92 0.27
C ILE A 85 -1.04 5.37 1.60
N ALA A 86 0.28 5.39 1.80
CA ALA A 86 0.90 4.96 3.05
C ALA A 86 0.53 5.89 4.24
N GLY A 87 0.17 7.15 3.98
CA GLY A 87 -0.19 8.13 5.01
C GLY A 87 1.03 8.67 5.76
N LYS A 88 0.83 9.75 6.53
CA LYS A 88 1.89 10.55 7.19
C LYS A 88 2.70 9.83 8.30
N GLY A 89 2.45 8.55 8.55
CA GLY A 89 3.12 7.78 9.62
C GLY A 89 4.49 7.21 9.26
N VAL A 90 4.91 7.30 7.99
CA VAL A 90 6.23 6.86 7.54
C VAL A 90 7.22 8.03 7.55
N THR A 91 7.35 8.70 8.68
CA THR A 91 8.60 9.41 8.97
C THR A 91 9.60 8.35 9.36
N GLY A 92 10.52 8.05 8.45
CA GLY A 92 11.67 7.21 8.75
C GLY A 92 12.30 7.70 10.03
N ASN A 93 12.48 6.80 11.00
CA ASN A 93 13.26 7.03 12.19
C ASN A 93 14.70 7.36 11.75
N SER A 94 14.95 8.62 11.45
CA SER A 94 16.27 9.20 11.37
C SER A 94 16.68 9.49 12.79
N GLN A 95 17.46 8.60 13.41
CA GLN A 95 18.44 8.93 14.43
C GLN A 95 19.43 7.75 14.55
N VAL A 96 20.67 8.05 14.15
CA VAL A 96 21.98 7.46 14.53
C VAL A 96 22.25 5.99 14.24
#